data_AF-A0A969WSS7-F1
#
_entry.id   AF-A0A969WSS7-F1
#
_cell.length_a   1.000
_cell.length_b   1.000
_cell.length_c   1.000
_cell.angle_alpha   90.00
_cell.angle_beta   90.00
_cell.angle_gamma   90.00
#
_symmetry.space_group_name_H-M   'P 1'
#
loop_
_entity.id
_entity.type
_entity.pdbx_description
1 polymer ?
#
loop_
_entity_poly.entity_id
_entity_poly.type
_entity_poly.pdbx_seq_one_letter_code
_entity_poly.pdbx_strand_id
1 'polypeptide(L)'
;MLKYFVAIALLATMSCSSVESDAKKAASLINKSIEQTHNLELEKAEKTYLKAQEILNKYVDSDKTTEFYDYFAEYRDKEKKQSAK
;
A
#
# COMPACT_ATOMS: atom_id res chain seq x y z
N MET A 1 -37.35 -16.72 -8.28
CA MET A 1 -36.43 -16.45 -9.41
C MET A 1 -35.92 -15.01 -9.41
N LEU A 2 -36.76 -13.97 -9.28
CA LEU A 2 -36.33 -12.56 -9.31
C LEU A 2 -35.67 -12.03 -8.02
N LYS A 3 -35.94 -12.66 -6.86
CA LYS A 3 -35.45 -12.22 -5.54
C LYS A 3 -33.95 -12.45 -5.29
N TYR A 4 -33.30 -13.35 -6.03
CA TYR A 4 -31.88 -13.67 -5.84
C TYR A 4 -30.94 -12.82 -6.70
N PHE A 5 -31.45 -12.16 -7.74
CA PHE A 5 -30.63 -11.31 -8.62
C PHE A 5 -30.21 -9.99 -7.95
N VAL A 6 -30.97 -9.49 -6.97
CA VAL A 6 -30.65 -8.25 -6.25
C VAL A 6 -29.46 -8.42 -5.30
N ALA A 7 -29.22 -9.64 -4.79
CA ALA A 7 -28.14 -9.90 -3.85
C ALA A 7 -26.74 -9.93 -4.51
N ILE A 8 -26.66 -10.25 -5.81
CA ILE A 8 -25.39 -10.37 -6.54
C ILE A 8 -24.85 -8.99 -6.97
N ALA A 9 -25.72 -8.00 -7.13
CA ALA A 9 -25.33 -6.66 -7.59
C ALA A 9 -24.63 -5.80 -6.51
N LEU A 10 -24.68 -6.20 -5.23
CA LEU A 10 -24.16 -5.39 -4.12
C LEU A 10 -22.69 -5.64 -3.76
N LEU A 11 -22.03 -6.62 -4.40
CA LEU A 11 -20.62 -6.94 -4.14
C LEU A 11 -19.64 -6.24 -5.10
N ALA A 12 -20.14 -5.48 -6.08
CA ALA A 12 -19.31 -4.92 -7.16
C ALA A 12 -18.81 -3.49 -6.92
N THR A 13 -19.02 -2.91 -5.73
CA THR A 13 -18.76 -1.46 -5.48
C THR A 13 -17.51 -1.16 -4.66
N MET A 14 -16.66 -2.13 -4.31
CA MET A 14 -15.38 -1.89 -3.62
C MET A 14 -14.18 -1.68 -4.57
N SER A 15 -14.40 -1.48 -5.86
CA SER A 15 -13.32 -1.42 -6.87
C SER A 15 -12.69 -0.03 -7.09
N CYS A 16 -12.95 0.95 -6.21
CA CYS A 16 -12.10 2.15 -6.11
C CYS A 16 -11.08 1.98 -4.98
N SER A 17 -9.77 1.91 -5.25
CA SER A 17 -9.09 0.73 -5.78
C SER A 17 -8.25 0.15 -4.63
N SER A 18 -8.37 -1.15 -4.31
CA SER A 18 -7.57 -1.76 -3.23
C SER A 18 -6.06 -1.59 -3.47
N VAL A 19 -5.67 -1.52 -4.74
CA VAL A 19 -4.30 -1.34 -5.23
C VAL A 19 -3.71 0.00 -4.77
N GLU A 20 -4.38 1.13 -5.02
CA GLU A 20 -3.86 2.45 -4.64
C GLU A 20 -3.77 2.61 -3.12
N SER A 21 -4.79 2.14 -2.39
CA SER A 21 -4.79 2.17 -0.92
C SER A 21 -3.66 1.33 -0.33
N ASP A 22 -3.43 0.12 -0.86
CA ASP A 22 -2.32 -0.73 -0.45
C ASP A 22 -0.97 -0.08 -0.80
N ALA A 23 -0.84 0.49 -1.99
CA ALA A 23 0.37 1.18 -2.43
C ALA A 23 0.71 2.37 -1.53
N LYS A 24 -0.28 3.20 -1.20
CA LYS A 24 -0.13 4.32 -0.25
C LYS A 24 0.28 3.84 1.13
N LYS A 25 -0.33 2.77 1.62
CA LYS A 25 0.00 2.18 2.93
C LYS A 25 1.42 1.62 2.96
N ALA A 26 1.83 0.90 1.91
CA ALA A 26 3.19 0.39 1.76
C ALA A 26 4.21 1.54 1.71
N ALA A 27 3.95 2.58 0.94
CA ALA A 27 4.81 3.76 0.85
C ALA A 27 5.02 4.44 2.22
N SER A 28 3.92 4.66 2.96
CA SER A 28 3.97 5.25 4.30
C SER A 28 4.76 4.40 5.29
N LEU A 29 4.58 3.07 5.27
CA LEU A 29 5.35 2.15 6.11
C LEU A 29 6.85 2.17 5.77
N ILE A 30 7.20 2.20 4.48
CA ILE A 30 8.60 2.30 4.05
C ILE A 30 9.24 3.60 4.54
N ASN A 31 8.61 4.75 4.30
CA ASN A 31 9.13 6.04 4.76
C ASN A 31 9.27 6.09 6.29
N LYS A 32 8.30 5.55 7.03
CA LYS A 32 8.37 5.43 8.48
C LYS A 32 9.50 4.51 8.94
N SER A 33 9.75 3.39 8.26
CA SER A 33 10.87 2.51 8.59
C SER A 33 12.23 3.22 8.41
N ILE A 34 12.36 4.02 7.34
CA ILE A 34 13.57 4.84 7.08
C ILE A 34 13.78 5.88 8.19
N GLU A 35 12.72 6.58 8.60
CA GLU A 35 12.77 7.52 9.72
C GLU A 35 13.23 6.84 11.02
N GLN A 36 12.68 5.66 11.32
CA GLN A 36 13.09 4.86 12.48
C GLN A 36 14.55 4.42 12.39
N THR A 37 15.03 4.06 11.19
CA THR A 37 16.44 3.76 10.95
C THR A 37 17.33 4.98 11.22
N HIS A 38 16.93 6.17 10.76
CA HIS A 38 17.66 7.41 11.04
C HIS A 38 17.73 7.73 12.55
N ASN A 39 16.67 7.38 13.29
CA ASN A 39 16.60 7.55 14.75
C ASN A 39 17.26 6.39 15.53
N LEU A 40 17.96 5.47 14.87
CA LEU A 40 18.58 4.27 15.45
C LEU A 40 17.59 3.31 16.15
N GLU A 41 16.29 3.41 15.86
CA GLU A 41 15.23 2.52 16.35
C GLU A 41 15.15 1.22 15.51
N LEU A 42 16.27 0.49 15.37
CA LEU A 42 16.44 -0.56 14.35
C LEU A 42 15.41 -1.70 14.43
N GLU A 43 15.08 -2.20 15.63
CA GLU A 43 14.09 -3.27 15.81
C GLU A 43 12.68 -2.82 15.35
N LYS A 44 12.37 -1.55 15.59
CA LYS A 44 11.09 -0.95 15.19
C LYS A 44 11.06 -0.70 13.68
N ALA A 45 12.19 -0.27 13.11
CA ALA A 45 12.38 -0.11 11.68
C ALA A 45 12.14 -1.44 10.95
N GLU A 46 12.76 -2.53 11.42
CA GLU A 46 12.59 -3.88 10.87
C GLU A 46 11.13 -4.33 10.91
N LYS A 47 10.47 -4.23 12.08
CA LYS A 47 9.05 -4.60 12.23
C LYS A 47 8.15 -3.78 11.29
N THR A 48 8.46 -2.50 11.09
CA THR A 48 7.68 -1.62 10.19
C THR A 48 7.94 -1.99 8.72
N TYR A 49 9.18 -2.28 8.37
CA TYR A 49 9.58 -2.70 7.04
C TYR A 49 8.96 -4.04 6.64
N LEU A 50 8.92 -5.03 7.54
CA LEU A 50 8.28 -6.32 7.28
C LEU A 50 6.78 -6.18 6.98
N LYS A 51 6.08 -5.27 7.67
CA LYS A 51 4.67 -4.95 7.34
C LYS A 51 4.51 -4.34 5.95
N ALA A 52 5.49 -3.56 5.49
CA ALA A 52 5.48 -3.07 4.12
C ALA A 52 5.70 -4.22 3.13
N GLN A 53 6.66 -5.12 3.41
CA GLN A 53 6.92 -6.30 2.58
C GLN A 53 5.69 -7.21 2.43
N GLU A 54 4.92 -7.41 3.49
CA GLU A 54 3.65 -8.17 3.41
C GLU A 54 2.68 -7.59 2.37
N ILE A 55 2.68 -6.27 2.18
CA ILE A 55 1.84 -5.62 1.17
C ILE A 55 2.50 -5.74 -0.20
N LEU A 56 3.80 -5.42 -0.32
CA LEU A 56 4.56 -5.51 -1.58
C LEU A 56 4.47 -6.90 -2.20
N ASN A 57 4.59 -7.95 -1.39
CA ASN A 57 4.56 -9.35 -1.83
C ASN A 57 3.22 -9.77 -2.45
N LYS A 58 2.11 -9.11 -2.13
CA LYS A 58 0.81 -9.38 -2.77
C LYS A 58 0.80 -9.01 -4.26
N TYR A 59 1.71 -8.11 -4.66
CA TYR A 59 1.75 -7.50 -5.98
C TYR A 59 3.04 -7.82 -6.75
N VAL A 60 3.86 -8.78 -6.32
CA VAL A 60 5.08 -9.15 -7.06
C VAL A 60 4.71 -9.85 -8.38
N ASP A 61 3.82 -10.84 -8.32
CA ASP A 61 3.39 -11.65 -9.48
C ASP A 61 1.90 -11.44 -9.83
N SER A 62 1.38 -10.23 -9.60
CA SER A 62 -0.02 -9.88 -9.85
C SER A 62 -0.20 -9.24 -11.23
N ASP A 63 -1.40 -9.37 -11.83
CA ASP A 63 -1.81 -8.55 -12.99
C ASP A 63 -1.83 -7.04 -12.68
N LYS A 64 -1.77 -6.67 -11.39
CA LYS A 64 -1.74 -5.31 -10.87
C LYS A 64 -0.35 -4.80 -10.47
N THR A 65 0.72 -5.57 -10.72
CA THR A 65 2.10 -5.19 -10.35
C THR A 65 2.45 -3.77 -10.80
N THR A 66 2.29 -3.46 -12.09
CA THR A 66 2.63 -2.15 -12.64
C THR A 66 1.82 -1.02 -11.99
N GLU A 67 0.50 -1.17 -11.94
CA GLU A 67 -0.41 -0.18 -11.33
C GLU A 67 -0.06 0.08 -9.86
N PHE A 68 0.23 -0.97 -9.10
CA PHE A 68 0.63 -0.87 -7.71
C PHE A 68 1.95 -0.10 -7.55
N TYR A 69 2.98 -0.45 -8.32
CA TYR A 69 4.30 0.17 -8.17
C TYR A 69 4.34 1.62 -8.67
N ASP A 70 3.49 1.99 -9.63
CA ASP A 70 3.30 3.38 -10.05
C ASP A 70 2.75 4.24 -8.90
N TYR A 71 1.64 3.82 -8.28
CA TYR A 71 1.09 4.53 -7.11
C TYR A 71 2.08 4.53 -5.93
N PHE A 72 2.75 3.40 -5.67
CA PHE A 72 3.70 3.29 -4.57
C PHE A 72 4.85 4.28 -4.72
N ALA A 73 5.43 4.39 -5.91
CA ALA A 73 6.49 5.35 -6.20
C ALA A 73 6.01 6.79 -6.02
N GLU A 74 4.82 7.12 -6.53
CA GLU A 74 4.21 8.45 -6.38
C GLU A 74 4.05 8.84 -4.90
N TYR A 75 3.46 7.97 -4.08
CA TYR A 75 3.24 8.26 -2.67
C TYR A 75 4.54 8.31 -1.86
N ARG A 76 5.46 7.38 -2.10
CA ARG A 76 6.76 7.34 -1.41
C ARG A 76 7.55 8.62 -1.64
N ASP A 77 7.57 9.10 -2.88
CA ASP A 77 8.39 10.25 -3.28
C ASP A 77 7.70 11.59 -2.95
N LYS A 78 6.37 11.65 -2.90
CA LYS A 78 5.61 12.82 -2.42
C LYS A 78 5.86 13.10 -0.94
N GLU A 79 5.83 12.08 -0.09
CA GLU A 79 6.07 12.24 1.35
C GLU A 79 7.48 12.76 1.63
N LYS A 80 8.51 12.25 0.92
CA LYS A 80 9.89 12.75 1.03
C LYS A 80 10.03 14.25 0.75
N LYS A 81 9.25 14.78 -0.20
CA LYS A 81 9.27 16.22 -0.53
C LYS A 81 8.63 17.09 0.56
N GLN A 82 7.74 16.52 1.38
CA GLN A 82 7.09 17.24 2.47
C GLN A 82 7.96 17.25 3.74
N SER A 83 8.72 16.19 4.01
CA SER A 83 9.64 16.10 5.15
C SER A 83 10.92 16.93 5.01
N ALA A 84 11.21 17.47 3.82
CA ALA A 84 12.40 18.27 3.52
C ALA A 84 12.16 19.80 3.55
N LYS A 85 10.95 20.23 3.92
CA LYS A 85 10.61 21.64 4.19
C LYS A 85 10.51 21.88 5.68
#